data_AF-F0ZLF1-F1
#
_entry.id   AF-F0ZLF1-F1
#
_cell.length_a   1.000
_cell.length_b   1.000
_cell.length_c   1.000
_cell.angle_alpha   90.00
_cell.angle_beta   90.00
_cell.angle_gamma   90.00
#
_symmetry.space_group_name_H-M   'P 1'
#
loop_
_entity.id
_entity.type
_entity.pdbx_description
1 polymer ?
#
loop_
_entity_poly.entity_id
_entity_poly.type
_entity_poly.pdbx_seq_one_letter_code
_entity_poly.pdbx_strand_id
1 'polypeptide(L)'
;MKEYNNKYYKVKKLSSNLERVVYLYENIQEKKLYICKRIKLFNLETLNDSEIEPEKNFTESVNQELKFLKQYSNKEKYPHLNIIQYIEDFITIKPNKDYDHLSIITEYYENGDLSNSKGFPFYNIVYLLVKILIILDQFKEDKFVHRDIKPENIFYRTLNGPNRITGEPEYEFYLGDLGSSRIILGLTQDGRYTQAGTNEFIAPEVIEGYITPCRYYSLV
;
A
#
# COMPACT_ATOMS: atom_id res chain seq x y z
N MET A 1 8.08 -16.29 -19.21
CA MET A 1 7.11 -15.78 -20.20
C MET A 1 5.85 -15.30 -19.48
N LYS A 2 5.62 -13.99 -19.42
CA LYS A 2 4.27 -13.42 -19.22
C LYS A 2 4.13 -12.28 -20.23
N GLU A 3 3.17 -12.44 -21.12
CA GLU A 3 2.88 -11.57 -22.26
C GLU A 3 2.19 -10.27 -21.86
N TYR A 4 2.25 -9.30 -22.79
CA TYR A 4 1.37 -8.14 -22.88
C TYR A 4 -0.08 -8.50 -22.52
N ASN A 5 -0.57 -8.02 -21.37
CA ASN A 5 -1.89 -8.41 -20.87
C ASN A 5 -3.00 -7.59 -21.57
N ASN A 6 -3.65 -8.18 -22.58
CA ASN A 6 -4.83 -7.63 -23.28
C ASN A 6 -6.11 -7.59 -22.41
N LYS A 7 -6.01 -7.83 -21.10
CA LYS A 7 -7.14 -7.80 -20.17
C LYS A 7 -7.55 -6.39 -19.76
N TYR A 8 -6.60 -5.45 -19.78
CA TYR A 8 -6.82 -4.08 -19.31
C TYR A 8 -6.48 -3.06 -20.38
N TYR A 9 -7.21 -1.94 -20.42
CA TYR A 9 -6.74 -0.74 -21.10
C TYR A 9 -6.52 0.41 -20.10
N LYS A 10 -5.53 1.24 -20.42
CA LYS A 10 -5.17 2.40 -19.62
C LYS A 10 -6.17 3.52 -19.85
N VAL A 11 -6.87 3.94 -18.80
CA VAL A 11 -7.83 5.05 -18.83
C VAL A 11 -7.10 6.38 -18.65
N LYS A 12 -6.40 6.56 -17.54
CA LYS A 12 -5.64 7.79 -17.25
C LYS A 12 -4.43 7.53 -16.35
N LYS A 13 -3.47 8.45 -16.38
CA LYS A 13 -2.36 8.50 -15.43
C LYS A 13 -2.82 9.26 -14.18
N LEU A 14 -2.58 8.69 -13.00
CA LEU A 14 -2.97 9.30 -11.71
C LEU A 14 -1.78 10.00 -11.05
N SER A 15 -0.63 9.36 -11.04
CA SER A 15 0.60 9.92 -10.49
C SER A 15 1.84 9.36 -11.19
N SER A 16 2.96 10.04 -11.06
CA SER A 16 4.27 9.50 -11.44
C SER A 16 5.39 10.07 -10.60
N ASN A 17 6.32 9.21 -10.25
CA ASN A 17 7.70 9.55 -9.92
C ASN A 17 8.64 8.86 -10.95
N LEU A 18 9.96 8.93 -10.73
CA LEU A 18 10.98 8.42 -11.66
C LEU A 18 10.86 6.92 -11.96
N GLU A 19 10.55 6.12 -10.92
CA GLU A 19 10.58 4.66 -10.93
C GLU A 19 9.17 4.03 -10.95
N ARG A 20 8.19 4.75 -10.43
CA ARG A 20 6.81 4.30 -10.20
C ARG A 20 5.81 5.22 -10.88
N VAL A 21 4.87 4.63 -11.59
CA VAL A 21 3.77 5.35 -12.24
C VAL A 21 2.47 4.64 -11.90
N VAL A 22 1.48 5.41 -11.44
CA VAL A 22 0.17 4.87 -11.10
C VAL A 22 -0.82 5.26 -12.21
N TYR A 23 -1.55 4.26 -12.70
CA TYR A 23 -2.58 4.42 -13.71
C TYR A 23 -3.93 3.91 -13.22
N LEU A 24 -5.00 4.54 -13.70
CA LEU A 24 -6.34 3.97 -13.67
C LEU A 24 -6.53 3.10 -14.91
N TYR A 25 -6.85 1.82 -14.70
CA TYR A 25 -7.10 0.83 -15.74
C TYR A 25 -8.58 0.41 -15.70
N GLU A 26 -9.12 0.02 -16.84
CA GLU A 26 -10.41 -0.67 -16.93
C GLU A 26 -10.18 -2.08 -17.46
N ASN A 27 -10.77 -3.08 -16.81
CA ASN A 27 -10.84 -4.43 -17.34
C ASN A 27 -11.81 -4.46 -18.54
N ILE A 28 -11.31 -4.95 -19.67
CA ILE A 28 -12.02 -4.92 -20.96
C ILE A 28 -13.32 -5.72 -20.91
N GLN A 29 -13.33 -6.85 -20.21
CA GLN A 29 -14.48 -7.76 -20.11
C GLN A 29 -15.49 -7.29 -19.05
N GLU A 30 -15.01 -6.97 -17.86
CA GLU A 30 -15.88 -6.66 -16.70
C GLU A 30 -16.37 -5.21 -16.66
N LYS A 31 -15.74 -4.31 -17.42
CA LYS A 31 -15.97 -2.85 -17.33
C LYS A 31 -15.76 -2.29 -15.93
N LYS A 32 -14.96 -2.99 -15.10
CA LYS A 32 -14.60 -2.57 -13.75
C LYS A 32 -13.26 -1.84 -13.76
N LEU A 33 -13.17 -0.78 -12.97
CA LEU A 33 -11.97 0.03 -12.79
C LEU A 33 -11.02 -0.59 -11.77
N TYR A 34 -9.72 -0.43 -12.02
CA TYR A 34 -8.62 -0.95 -11.22
C TYR A 34 -7.47 0.05 -11.18
N ILE A 35 -6.64 -0.05 -10.15
CA ILE A 35 -5.37 0.68 -10.05
C ILE A 35 -4.25 -0.20 -10.57
N CYS A 36 -3.40 0.36 -11.43
CA CYS A 36 -2.17 -0.27 -11.89
C CYS A 36 -0.96 0.54 -11.40
N LYS A 37 -0.25 0.02 -10.40
CA LYS A 37 1.06 0.54 -9.97
C LYS A 37 2.12 -0.12 -10.84
N ARG A 38 2.71 0.66 -11.74
CA ARG A 38 3.78 0.22 -12.65
C ARG A 38 5.12 0.69 -12.11
N ILE A 39 6.02 -0.26 -11.90
CA ILE A 39 7.35 -0.06 -11.31
C ILE A 39 8.38 -0.47 -12.36
N LYS A 40 9.40 0.36 -12.59
CA LYS A 40 10.56 0.01 -13.40
C LYS A 40 11.52 -0.83 -12.57
N LEU A 41 11.98 -1.94 -13.12
CA LEU A 41 13.02 -2.79 -12.55
C LEU A 41 14.15 -2.86 -13.56
N PHE A 42 15.30 -2.28 -13.26
CA PHE A 42 16.44 -2.25 -14.18
C PHE A 42 17.11 -3.62 -14.25
N ASN A 43 17.57 -3.99 -15.44
CA ASN A 43 18.39 -5.16 -15.62
C ASN A 43 19.77 -4.88 -15.02
N LEU A 44 20.15 -5.67 -14.00
CA LEU A 44 21.43 -5.57 -13.32
C LEU A 44 22.63 -5.65 -14.28
N GLU A 45 22.51 -6.39 -15.39
CA GLU A 45 23.57 -6.52 -16.40
C GLU A 45 23.84 -5.22 -17.18
N THR A 46 22.90 -4.28 -17.14
CA THR A 46 22.99 -2.99 -17.85
C THR A 46 23.46 -1.83 -16.97
N LEU A 47 23.61 -2.08 -15.67
CA LEU A 47 23.98 -1.09 -14.66
C LEU A 47 25.50 -1.06 -14.42
N ASN A 48 26.01 0.09 -13.99
CA ASN A 48 27.39 0.18 -13.50
C ASN A 48 27.49 -0.38 -12.07
N ASP A 49 28.70 -0.76 -11.64
CA ASP A 49 28.93 -1.36 -10.32
C ASP A 49 28.35 -0.55 -9.14
N SER A 50 28.35 0.79 -9.23
CA SER A 50 27.79 1.68 -8.21
C SER A 50 26.26 1.66 -8.13
N GLU A 51 25.58 1.18 -9.17
CA GLU A 51 24.12 1.19 -9.31
C GLU A 51 23.50 -0.20 -9.01
N ILE A 52 24.30 -1.27 -9.09
CA ILE A 52 23.85 -2.65 -8.86
C ILE A 52 23.26 -2.84 -7.46
N GLU A 53 23.98 -2.40 -6.43
CA GLU A 53 23.55 -2.63 -5.04
C GLU A 53 22.30 -1.81 -4.67
N PRO A 54 22.19 -0.51 -5.04
CA PRO A 54 20.93 0.22 -4.93
C PRO A 54 19.74 -0.47 -5.62
N GLU A 55 19.92 -0.94 -6.87
CA GLU A 55 18.84 -1.58 -7.62
C GLU A 55 18.40 -2.92 -7.01
N LYS A 56 19.34 -3.72 -6.49
CA LYS A 56 19.01 -4.94 -5.74
C LYS A 56 18.16 -4.63 -4.51
N ASN A 57 18.60 -3.66 -3.70
CA ASN A 57 17.85 -3.25 -2.50
C ASN A 57 16.46 -2.71 -2.85
N PHE A 58 16.33 -1.94 -3.92
CA PHE A 58 15.05 -1.46 -4.42
C PHE A 58 14.14 -2.62 -4.87
N THR A 59 14.67 -3.55 -5.67
CA THR A 59 13.93 -4.72 -6.16
C THR A 59 13.48 -5.62 -5.00
N GLU A 60 14.32 -5.82 -3.99
CA GLU A 60 13.96 -6.54 -2.76
C GLU A 60 12.82 -5.86 -2.00
N SER A 61 12.87 -4.53 -1.84
CA SER A 61 11.81 -3.75 -1.21
C SER A 61 10.48 -3.88 -1.99
N VAL A 62 10.51 -3.84 -3.31
CA VAL A 62 9.32 -4.02 -4.17
C VAL A 62 8.74 -5.44 -4.04
N ASN A 63 9.60 -6.46 -4.04
CA ASN A 63 9.17 -7.84 -3.85
C ASN A 63 8.56 -8.08 -2.47
N GLN A 64 9.11 -7.43 -1.45
CA GLN A 64 8.59 -7.46 -0.10
C GLN A 64 7.20 -6.80 -0.02
N GLU A 65 7.04 -5.61 -0.62
CA GLU A 65 5.74 -4.92 -0.73
C GLU A 65 4.68 -5.85 -1.37
N LEU A 66 5.00 -6.42 -2.53
CA LEU A 66 4.10 -7.32 -3.27
C LEU A 66 3.73 -8.56 -2.46
N LYS A 67 4.70 -9.15 -1.75
CA LYS A 67 4.48 -10.32 -0.88
C LYS A 67 3.47 -9.98 0.22
N PHE A 68 3.64 -8.86 0.90
CA PHE A 68 2.75 -8.46 1.99
C PHE A 68 1.36 -8.09 1.50
N LEU A 69 1.28 -7.39 0.36
CA LEU A 69 0.01 -7.05 -0.26
C LEU A 69 -0.79 -8.33 -0.57
N LYS A 70 -0.17 -9.31 -1.25
CA LYS A 70 -0.79 -10.62 -1.53
C LYS A 70 -1.23 -11.36 -0.27
N GLN A 71 -0.42 -11.33 0.78
CA GLN A 71 -0.71 -12.03 2.03
C GLN A 71 -1.92 -11.42 2.74
N TYR A 72 -1.88 -10.12 3.03
CA TYR A 72 -2.88 -9.47 3.88
C TYR A 72 -4.17 -9.10 3.17
N SER A 73 -4.16 -9.02 1.83
CA SER A 73 -5.39 -8.87 1.06
C SER A 73 -6.09 -10.21 0.77
N ASN A 74 -5.58 -11.35 1.27
CA ASN A 74 -6.23 -12.64 1.09
C ASN A 74 -7.46 -12.72 1.99
N LYS A 75 -8.66 -12.61 1.39
CA LYS A 75 -9.94 -12.62 2.11
C LYS A 75 -10.36 -13.98 2.64
N GLU A 76 -9.78 -15.09 2.16
CA GLU A 76 -10.03 -16.41 2.73
C GLU A 76 -9.31 -16.56 4.07
N LYS A 77 -8.07 -16.05 4.15
CA LYS A 77 -7.26 -16.10 5.38
C LYS A 77 -7.57 -14.97 6.35
N TYR A 78 -7.79 -13.77 5.84
CA TYR A 78 -7.97 -12.54 6.61
C TYR A 78 -9.24 -11.78 6.16
N PRO A 79 -10.44 -12.39 6.31
CA PRO A 79 -11.70 -11.76 5.89
C PRO A 79 -12.00 -10.45 6.64
N HIS A 80 -11.50 -10.31 7.87
CA HIS A 80 -11.68 -9.15 8.73
C HIS A 80 -10.78 -7.95 8.38
N LEU A 81 -9.73 -8.15 7.58
CA LEU A 81 -8.79 -7.09 7.25
C LEU A 81 -9.28 -6.20 6.12
N ASN A 82 -9.30 -4.90 6.38
CA ASN A 82 -9.58 -3.86 5.40
C ASN A 82 -8.26 -3.33 4.81
N ILE A 83 -7.55 -4.17 4.06
CA ILE A 83 -6.35 -3.80 3.28
C ILE A 83 -6.73 -3.67 1.80
N ILE A 84 -6.06 -2.79 1.05
CA ILE A 84 -6.25 -2.68 -0.41
C ILE A 84 -6.22 -4.07 -1.05
N GLN A 85 -7.24 -4.35 -1.87
CA GLN A 85 -7.40 -5.67 -2.46
C GLN A 85 -6.45 -5.87 -3.65
N TYR A 86 -5.49 -6.79 -3.51
CA TYR A 86 -4.70 -7.31 -4.63
C TYR A 86 -5.59 -8.08 -5.61
N ILE A 87 -5.34 -7.90 -6.90
CA ILE A 87 -6.01 -8.62 -7.99
C ILE A 87 -5.02 -9.52 -8.71
N GLU A 88 -3.96 -8.94 -9.28
CA GLU A 88 -2.93 -9.69 -10.00
C GLU A 88 -1.63 -8.88 -10.16
N ASP A 89 -0.56 -9.53 -10.59
CA ASP A 89 0.66 -8.88 -11.07
C ASP A 89 1.26 -9.58 -12.30
N PHE A 90 1.94 -8.79 -13.10
CA PHE A 90 2.63 -9.26 -14.30
C PHE A 90 3.81 -8.37 -14.65
N ILE A 91 4.81 -8.96 -15.29
CA ILE A 91 5.99 -8.25 -15.81
C ILE A 91 5.79 -8.04 -17.30
N THR A 92 5.93 -6.79 -17.74
CA THR A 92 5.99 -6.44 -19.17
C THR A 92 7.45 -6.24 -19.55
N ILE A 93 7.98 -7.19 -20.31
CA ILE A 93 9.32 -7.09 -20.89
C ILE A 93 9.30 -6.05 -22.00
N LYS A 94 10.25 -5.12 -22.00
CA LYS A 94 10.41 -4.12 -23.06
C LYS A 94 11.67 -4.44 -23.86
N PRO A 95 11.54 -5.07 -25.05
CA PRO A 95 12.69 -5.32 -25.91
C PRO A 95 13.42 -4.00 -26.18
N ASN A 96 14.75 -4.04 -26.14
CA ASN A 96 15.63 -2.87 -26.34
C ASN A 96 15.51 -1.78 -25.27
N LYS A 97 15.05 -2.14 -24.07
CA LYS A 97 15.17 -1.32 -22.87
C LYS A 97 16.03 -2.05 -21.83
N ASP A 98 16.69 -1.25 -21.03
CA ASP A 98 17.50 -1.59 -19.86
C ASP A 98 16.66 -1.90 -18.62
N TYR A 99 15.33 -1.86 -18.72
CA TYR A 99 14.42 -2.15 -17.62
C TYR A 99 13.15 -2.88 -18.08
N ASP A 100 12.61 -3.67 -17.16
CA ASP A 100 11.30 -4.27 -17.23
C ASP A 100 10.28 -3.47 -16.41
N HIS A 101 9.00 -3.72 -16.68
CA HIS A 101 7.91 -3.14 -15.91
C HIS A 101 7.18 -4.19 -15.10
N LEU A 102 7.29 -4.15 -13.77
CA LEU A 102 6.36 -4.84 -12.88
C LEU A 102 5.07 -4.02 -12.77
N SER A 103 3.94 -4.61 -13.14
CA SER A 103 2.62 -4.04 -12.99
C SER A 103 1.87 -4.80 -11.90
N ILE A 104 1.46 -4.09 -10.85
CA ILE A 104 0.64 -4.61 -9.75
C ILE A 104 -0.76 -4.02 -9.89
N ILE A 105 -1.77 -4.88 -9.97
CA ILE A 105 -3.18 -4.52 -10.12
C ILE A 105 -3.90 -4.67 -8.78
N THR A 106 -4.57 -3.60 -8.34
CA THR A 106 -5.41 -3.59 -7.14
C THR A 106 -6.80 -3.04 -7.46
N GLU A 107 -7.76 -3.25 -6.56
CA GLU A 107 -9.05 -2.58 -6.65
C GLU A 107 -8.90 -1.05 -6.67
N TYR A 108 -9.85 -0.40 -7.36
CA TYR A 108 -10.01 1.04 -7.35
C TYR A 108 -11.02 1.45 -6.29
N TYR A 109 -10.68 2.48 -5.51
CA TYR A 109 -11.53 3.11 -4.50
C TYR A 109 -11.90 4.51 -5.00
N GLU A 110 -13.18 4.74 -5.26
CA GLU A 110 -13.62 5.88 -6.06
C GLU A 110 -13.48 7.23 -5.38
N ASN A 111 -13.40 7.26 -4.05
CA ASN A 111 -13.19 8.50 -3.30
C ASN A 111 -11.71 8.83 -3.08
N GLY A 112 -10.78 7.97 -3.53
CA GLY A 112 -9.35 8.17 -3.33
C GLY A 112 -8.91 7.94 -1.88
N ASP A 113 -7.89 8.69 -1.46
CA ASP A 113 -7.31 8.64 -0.11
C ASP A 113 -7.80 9.78 0.80
N LEU A 114 -7.53 9.68 2.11
CA LEU A 114 -8.05 10.64 3.10
C LEU A 114 -7.36 12.01 3.09
N SER A 115 -6.25 12.21 2.37
CA SER A 115 -5.46 13.46 2.44
C SER A 115 -6.24 14.71 2.06
N ASN A 116 -7.21 14.57 1.17
CA ASN A 116 -8.05 15.68 0.69
C ASN A 116 -9.48 15.65 1.27
N SER A 117 -9.72 14.82 2.29
CA SER A 117 -11.05 14.73 2.90
C SER A 117 -11.39 16.02 3.68
N LYS A 118 -12.64 16.50 3.55
CA LYS A 118 -13.13 17.69 4.27
C LYS A 118 -13.63 17.38 5.68
N GLY A 119 -13.31 16.20 6.20
CA GLY A 119 -13.88 15.63 7.43
C GLY A 119 -15.00 14.63 7.15
N PHE A 120 -15.29 13.83 8.18
CA PHE A 120 -16.32 12.80 8.15
C PHE A 120 -17.29 12.96 9.33
N PRO A 121 -18.53 12.47 9.21
CA PRO A 121 -19.40 12.30 10.38
C PRO A 121 -18.69 11.51 11.47
N PHE A 122 -18.91 11.87 12.74
CA PHE A 122 -18.22 11.26 13.90
C PHE A 122 -18.28 9.72 13.89
N TYR A 123 -19.43 9.15 13.52
CA TYR A 123 -19.60 7.71 13.37
C TYR A 123 -18.58 7.07 12.41
N ASN A 124 -18.34 7.70 11.25
CA ASN A 124 -17.38 7.20 10.26
C ASN A 124 -15.93 7.33 10.75
N ILE A 125 -15.62 8.34 11.58
CA ILE A 125 -14.29 8.49 12.22
C ILE A 125 -14.06 7.34 13.20
N VAL A 126 -15.04 7.04 14.06
CA VAL A 126 -14.97 5.92 15.00
C VAL A 126 -14.85 4.59 14.23
N TYR A 127 -15.62 4.41 13.17
CA TYR A 127 -15.56 3.22 12.33
C TYR A 127 -14.18 3.05 11.66
N LEU A 128 -13.61 4.12 11.09
CA LEU A 128 -12.25 4.14 10.57
C LEU A 128 -11.24 3.71 11.63
N LEU A 129 -11.30 4.31 12.82
CA LEU A 129 -10.38 3.97 13.92
C LEU A 129 -10.46 2.48 14.28
N VAL A 130 -11.67 1.94 14.41
CA VAL A 130 -11.88 0.50 14.67
C VAL A 130 -11.27 -0.36 13.57
N LYS A 131 -11.44 0.01 12.29
CA LYS A 131 -10.84 -0.71 11.16
C LYS A 131 -9.32 -0.71 11.20
N ILE A 132 -8.69 0.42 11.50
CA ILE A 132 -7.24 0.50 11.64
C ILE A 132 -6.76 -0.33 12.84
N LEU A 133 -7.47 -0.29 13.97
CA LEU A 133 -7.13 -1.08 15.16
C LEU A 133 -7.18 -2.59 14.89
N ILE A 134 -8.18 -3.08 14.15
CA ILE A 134 -8.27 -4.48 13.74
C ILE A 134 -7.05 -4.89 12.90
N ILE A 135 -6.63 -4.04 11.96
CA ILE A 135 -5.44 -4.29 11.14
C ILE A 135 -4.18 -4.32 12.00
N LEU A 136 -4.02 -3.37 12.91
CA LEU A 136 -2.86 -3.28 13.79
C LEU A 136 -2.76 -4.46 14.76
N ASP A 137 -3.90 -4.99 15.23
CA ASP A 137 -3.93 -6.17 16.08
C ASP A 137 -3.47 -7.42 15.29
N GLN A 138 -3.93 -7.59 14.05
CA GLN A 138 -3.43 -8.67 13.21
C GLN A 138 -1.93 -8.53 12.90
N PHE A 139 -1.48 -7.32 12.57
CA PHE A 139 -0.06 -7.05 12.32
C PHE A 139 0.78 -7.31 13.55
N LYS A 140 0.25 -7.07 14.75
CA LYS A 140 0.92 -7.41 16.00
C LYS A 140 1.17 -8.92 16.10
N GLU A 141 0.17 -9.74 15.82
CA GLU A 141 0.31 -11.21 15.84
C GLU A 141 1.37 -11.69 14.85
N ASP A 142 1.37 -11.12 13.64
CA ASP A 142 2.31 -11.48 12.58
C ASP A 142 3.70 -10.82 12.72
N LYS A 143 3.94 -10.12 13.85
CA LYS A 143 5.15 -9.31 14.11
C LYS A 143 5.48 -8.35 12.97
N PHE A 144 4.45 -7.83 12.32
CA PHE A 144 4.52 -6.92 11.21
C PHE A 144 4.34 -5.47 11.67
N VAL A 145 5.01 -4.54 11.00
CA VAL A 145 4.80 -3.10 11.21
C VAL A 145 4.75 -2.40 9.87
N HIS A 146 3.71 -1.59 9.68
CA HIS A 146 3.47 -0.83 8.45
C HIS A 146 4.44 0.36 8.27
N ARG A 147 4.69 1.09 9.37
CA ARG A 147 5.60 2.26 9.47
C ARG A 147 5.23 3.51 8.65
N ASP A 148 4.07 3.54 8.00
CA ASP A 148 3.63 4.68 7.18
C ASP A 148 2.10 4.80 7.15
N ILE A 149 1.45 4.66 8.32
CA ILE A 149 0.01 4.86 8.43
C ILE A 149 -0.24 6.36 8.52
N LYS A 150 -0.88 6.90 7.48
CA LYS A 150 -1.20 8.32 7.32
C LYS A 150 -2.40 8.48 6.37
N PRO A 151 -3.06 9.65 6.31
CA PRO A 151 -4.24 9.86 5.48
C PRO A 151 -4.05 9.48 4.00
N GLU A 152 -2.89 9.73 3.42
CA GLU A 152 -2.53 9.41 2.03
C GLU A 152 -2.54 7.91 1.71
N ASN A 153 -2.40 7.08 2.75
CA ASN A 153 -2.34 5.62 2.64
C ASN A 153 -3.64 4.95 3.11
N ILE A 154 -4.69 5.72 3.40
CA ILE A 154 -6.00 5.18 3.74
C ILE A 154 -6.98 5.58 2.65
N PHE A 155 -7.52 4.58 1.96
CA PHE A 155 -8.45 4.73 0.85
C PHE A 155 -9.87 4.43 1.30
N TYR A 156 -10.86 4.97 0.60
CA TYR A 156 -12.25 4.75 0.98
C TYR A 156 -13.23 4.77 -0.20
N ARG A 157 -14.38 4.15 0.03
CA ARG A 157 -15.51 4.11 -0.91
C ARG A 157 -16.83 4.38 -0.20
N THR A 158 -17.81 4.88 -0.94
CA THR A 158 -19.13 5.16 -0.39
C THR A 158 -19.96 3.87 -0.41
N LEU A 159 -20.57 3.52 0.72
CA LEU A 159 -21.50 2.41 0.77
C LEU A 159 -22.85 2.81 0.16
N ASN A 160 -23.56 1.83 -0.40
CA ASN A 160 -24.86 2.08 -1.02
C ASN A 160 -25.92 2.37 0.06
N GLY A 161 -26.45 3.59 0.01
CA GLY A 161 -27.51 4.06 0.89
C GLY A 161 -26.98 4.74 2.16
N PRO A 162 -27.79 5.61 2.78
CA PRO A 162 -27.41 6.25 4.03
C PRO A 162 -27.46 5.26 5.19
N ASN A 163 -26.74 5.58 6.25
CA ASN A 163 -26.88 4.93 7.55
C ASN A 163 -28.35 4.99 7.99
N ARG A 164 -28.93 3.83 8.29
CA ARG A 164 -30.37 3.72 8.61
C ARG A 164 -30.79 4.44 9.90
N ILE A 165 -29.84 4.77 10.76
CA ILE A 165 -30.06 5.41 12.05
C ILE A 165 -29.83 6.92 11.93
N THR A 166 -28.71 7.34 11.35
CA THR A 166 -28.32 8.76 11.30
C THR A 166 -28.78 9.47 10.02
N GLY A 167 -29.09 8.74 8.95
CA GLY A 167 -29.38 9.31 7.62
C GLY A 167 -28.15 9.81 6.86
N GLU A 168 -26.96 9.70 7.47
CA GLU A 168 -25.70 10.19 6.89
C GLU A 168 -25.07 9.16 5.93
N PRO A 169 -24.21 9.59 4.98
CA PRO A 169 -23.43 8.68 4.16
C PRO A 169 -22.54 7.74 5.00
N GLU A 170 -22.48 6.47 4.61
CA GLU A 170 -21.54 5.50 5.17
C GLU A 170 -20.36 5.26 4.23
N TYR A 171 -19.20 5.01 4.82
CA TYR A 171 -17.97 4.74 4.08
C TYR A 171 -17.33 3.44 4.53
N GLU A 172 -16.61 2.82 3.60
CA GLU A 172 -15.71 1.72 3.91
C GLU A 172 -14.27 2.14 3.65
N PHE A 173 -13.41 1.92 4.65
CA PHE A 173 -12.02 2.35 4.66
C PHE A 173 -11.07 1.18 4.45
N TYR A 174 -9.90 1.44 3.85
CA TYR A 174 -8.91 0.46 3.45
C TYR A 174 -7.50 1.00 3.62
N LEU A 175 -6.64 0.30 4.35
CA LEU A 175 -5.23 0.66 4.47
C LEU A 175 -4.43 0.14 3.26
N GLY A 176 -3.57 1.00 2.71
CA GLY A 176 -2.72 0.76 1.56
C GLY A 176 -1.25 1.12 1.79
N ASP A 177 -0.45 0.97 0.74
CA ASP A 177 1.01 1.23 0.70
C ASP A 177 1.85 0.48 1.76
N LEU A 178 2.08 -0.80 1.50
CA LEU A 178 2.95 -1.63 2.34
C LEU A 178 4.44 -1.49 2.00
N GLY A 179 4.84 -0.52 1.17
CA GLY A 179 6.22 -0.38 0.68
C GLY A 179 7.25 -0.09 1.79
N SER A 180 6.81 0.56 2.86
CA SER A 180 7.62 0.83 4.04
C SER A 180 7.51 -0.27 5.11
N SER A 181 6.77 -1.35 4.87
CA SER A 181 6.48 -2.33 5.92
C SER A 181 7.60 -3.34 6.17
N ARG A 182 7.68 -3.90 7.39
CA ARG A 182 8.68 -4.93 7.77
C ARG A 182 8.13 -5.97 8.75
N ILE A 183 8.67 -7.19 8.68
CA ILE A 183 8.55 -8.20 9.74
C ILE A 183 9.67 -7.99 10.76
N ILE A 184 9.33 -7.94 12.04
CA ILE A 184 10.25 -7.88 13.17
C ILE A 184 10.53 -9.31 13.62
N LEU A 185 11.70 -9.85 13.27
CA LEU A 185 12.10 -11.22 13.63
C LEU A 185 12.70 -11.37 15.04
N GLY A 186 12.78 -10.30 15.80
CA GLY A 186 13.35 -10.27 17.15
C GLY A 186 14.18 -9.00 17.35
N LEU A 187 14.30 -8.55 18.60
CA LEU A 187 15.19 -7.44 18.96
C LEU A 187 16.62 -7.83 18.58
N THR A 188 17.27 -7.07 17.69
CA THR A 188 18.73 -7.06 17.67
C THR A 188 19.23 -6.47 18.99
N GLN A 189 20.40 -6.92 19.46
CA GLN A 189 20.98 -6.53 20.76
C GLN A 189 21.12 -5.01 20.96
N ASP A 190 21.05 -4.22 19.88
CA ASP A 190 21.26 -2.76 19.90
C ASP A 190 19.99 -1.91 19.69
N GLY A 191 18.79 -2.51 19.54
CA GLY A 191 17.51 -1.78 19.64
C GLY A 191 17.22 -0.65 18.64
N ARG A 192 18.07 -0.39 17.64
CA ARG A 192 17.94 0.75 16.70
C ARG A 192 17.32 0.33 15.37
N TYR A 193 16.28 1.04 14.94
CA TYR A 193 15.77 0.99 13.55
C TYR A 193 16.29 2.19 12.75
N THR A 194 16.61 1.98 11.47
CA THR A 194 16.93 3.05 10.52
C THR A 194 15.68 3.90 10.27
N GLN A 195 15.79 5.22 10.46
CA GLN A 195 14.73 6.21 10.22
C GLN A 195 14.07 6.00 8.85
N ALA A 196 12.78 5.66 8.86
CA ALA A 196 11.91 5.67 7.69
C ALA A 196 10.51 6.10 8.15
N GLY A 197 9.99 7.18 7.56
CA GLY A 197 8.67 7.77 7.87
C GLY A 197 8.62 9.25 7.48
N THR A 198 7.42 9.81 7.26
CA THR A 198 7.21 11.26 7.12
C THR A 198 7.23 11.91 8.52
N ASN A 199 8.09 12.91 8.74
CA ASN A 199 8.47 13.47 10.04
C ASN A 199 7.31 13.85 11.00
N GLU A 200 6.09 14.06 10.51
CA GLU A 200 4.94 14.50 11.31
C GLU A 200 4.14 13.36 11.95
N PHE A 201 4.32 12.11 11.51
CA PHE A 201 3.62 10.92 12.05
C PHE A 201 4.57 9.96 12.78
N ILE A 202 5.81 10.40 13.01
CA ILE A 202 6.82 9.64 13.73
C ILE A 202 6.56 9.82 15.22
N ALA A 203 6.30 8.72 15.91
CA ALA A 203 6.18 8.70 17.36
C ALA A 203 7.49 9.25 18.00
N PRO A 204 7.44 10.13 19.02
CA PRO A 204 8.60 10.80 19.59
C PRO A 204 9.67 9.81 20.09
N GLU A 205 9.29 8.61 20.50
CA GLU A 205 10.22 7.56 20.89
C GLU A 205 11.10 7.03 19.74
N VAL A 206 10.64 7.12 18.48
CA VAL A 206 11.45 6.81 17.28
C VAL A 206 12.46 7.92 16.98
N ILE A 207 12.14 9.17 17.34
CA ILE A 207 13.04 10.31 17.20
C ILE A 207 14.13 10.26 18.28
N GLU A 208 13.79 9.77 19.48
CA GLU A 208 14.70 9.69 20.64
C GLU A 208 15.42 8.33 20.78
N GLY A 209 15.11 7.34 19.93
CA GLY A 209 15.75 6.02 19.95
C GLY A 209 15.31 5.11 21.10
N TYR A 210 14.17 5.39 21.73
CA TYR A 210 13.59 4.59 22.81
C TYR A 210 12.46 3.67 22.31
N ILE A 211 12.36 2.49 22.92
CA ILE A 211 11.46 1.41 22.50
C ILE A 211 10.16 1.47 23.31
N THR A 212 9.10 1.95 22.66
CA THR A 212 7.72 1.55 22.95
C THR A 212 7.05 1.26 21.60
N PRO A 213 6.11 0.30 21.47
CA PRO A 213 5.57 -0.02 20.16
C PRO A 213 4.86 1.20 19.58
N CYS A 214 5.41 1.79 18.52
CA CYS A 214 4.97 3.00 17.82
C CYS A 214 3.61 2.84 17.11
N ARG A 215 2.66 2.18 17.73
CA ARG A 215 1.45 1.65 17.10
C ARG A 215 0.24 2.56 17.21
N TYR A 216 0.32 3.61 18.03
CA TYR A 216 -0.82 4.49 18.32
C TYR A 216 -0.57 5.97 18.07
N TYR A 217 0.69 6.38 17.82
CA TYR A 217 1.03 7.81 17.71
C TYR A 217 0.52 8.45 16.41
N SER A 218 0.41 7.70 15.32
CA SER A 218 -0.15 8.20 14.06
C SER A 218 -1.69 8.25 14.03
N LEU A 219 -2.35 7.89 15.14
CA LEU A 219 -3.82 7.87 15.29
C LEU A 219 -4.35 9.08 16.08
N VAL A 220 -3.47 9.98 16.52
CA VAL A 220 -3.81 11.21 17.27
C VAL A 220 -3.69 12.42 16.36
#